data_AF-A0A952V2Z1-F1
#
_entry.id   AF-A0A952V2Z1-F1
#
_cell.length_a   1.000
_cell.length_b   1.000
_cell.length_c   1.000
_cell.angle_alpha   90.00
_cell.angle_beta   90.00
_cell.angle_gamma   90.00
#
_symmetry.space_group_name_H-M   'P 1'
#
loop_
_entity.id
_entity.type
_entity.pdbx_description
1 polymer ?
#
loop_
_entity_poly.entity_id
_entity_poly.type
_entity_poly.pdbx_seq_one_letter_code
_entity_poly.pdbx_strand_id
1 'polypeptide(L)'
;MAPRGAITDVVVVLKGSSEPLPFDPRGGRLTKVTSDVAQLVGHPIVLELDTALSPELSASLEESVLASFETIVRELVLLQKEDPAMFAKARGIERVACRYDAVARDTEGELTSGGKVLSVRSPPDRFPLLARHVLVDAVYTAYIGDLDARFGDADPTRLPARERGAYFDYMTSSRPGRGYLWIAARRRGENDAQLREEHLARLLRFAGAVDAKSDLGVKARRWLLSELQYVGVGTRAYVAWLDQNAATFSDEEKLTLAKKVFDRRDAAALPGFDATSFGFAVYDQWAAGKVHGDLEKVVVCPQKRRGEAETEIHYGCSGFFESLFKTDAGRDALARRAASDARLLEVALLNLGHGQGKEAVAFMNLLARTEQSFHEAGRILFHDYARRDDVRDALEAAAPAWWRDLPKQRGFALLVMARRNEQLHPHYADGQWTRWTAEFGGAVKGDVLASFLAEGPRAVEMVPNMWLAFAKGAERDELVARSLPLLLDRDRAARTSRATAPLALLRTRLCAEKSAASLATMRTALDRWTKDHPDAPSAVSNAVADYQLPRCTKEQARDR
;
A
#
# COMPACT_ATOMS: atom_id res chain seq x y z
N MET A 1 67.18 24.16 0.51
CA MET A 1 67.99 23.11 1.14
C MET A 1 67.05 22.17 1.86
N ALA A 2 67.04 20.87 1.51
CA ALA A 2 66.31 19.88 2.29
C ALA A 2 66.98 19.75 3.68
N PRO A 3 66.24 19.80 4.79
CA PRO A 3 66.82 19.60 6.12
C PRO A 3 67.50 18.23 6.19
N ARG A 4 68.69 18.17 6.81
CA ARG A 4 69.41 16.91 7.08
C ARG A 4 68.53 16.03 7.96
N GLY A 5 67.89 15.04 7.35
CA GLY A 5 66.89 14.17 7.97
C GLY A 5 65.84 13.62 6.99
N ALA A 6 65.74 14.16 5.77
CA ALA A 6 64.86 13.63 4.73
C ALA A 6 65.29 12.23 4.29
N ILE A 7 64.55 11.22 4.74
CA ILE A 7 64.63 9.83 4.24
C ILE A 7 63.67 9.75 3.07
N THR A 8 64.07 9.03 2.01
CA THR A 8 63.35 8.96 0.73
C THR A 8 61.89 8.54 0.84
N ASP A 9 61.48 7.89 1.93
CA ASP A 9 60.12 7.37 2.14
C ASP A 9 59.45 7.77 3.48
N VAL A 10 60.15 8.48 4.37
CA VAL A 10 59.63 8.94 5.68
C VAL A 10 60.03 10.39 5.93
N VAL A 11 59.04 11.28 6.01
CA VAL A 11 59.30 12.71 6.21
C VAL A 11 58.46 13.21 7.40
N VAL A 12 58.99 13.01 8.61
CA VAL A 12 58.51 13.71 9.82
C VAL A 12 59.36 14.97 9.98
N VAL A 13 58.73 16.13 10.06
CA VAL A 13 59.43 17.43 10.12
C VAL A 13 58.93 18.23 11.30
N LEU A 14 59.85 18.65 12.18
CA LEU A 14 59.57 19.65 13.21
C LEU A 14 59.65 21.04 12.56
N LYS A 15 58.52 21.73 12.45
CA LYS A 15 58.43 23.02 11.77
C LYS A 15 59.22 24.08 12.54
N GLY A 16 60.24 24.64 11.90
CA GLY A 16 61.05 25.72 12.48
C GLY A 16 62.15 25.25 13.44
N SER A 17 62.31 23.93 13.63
CA SER A 17 63.42 23.36 14.39
C SER A 17 64.49 22.79 13.47
N SER A 18 65.75 23.00 13.82
CA SER A 18 66.90 22.29 13.23
C SER A 18 67.36 21.10 14.08
N GLU A 19 66.69 20.86 15.21
CA GLU A 19 67.00 19.74 16.10
C GLU A 19 66.61 18.40 15.46
N PRO A 20 67.42 17.34 15.65
CA PRO A 20 67.05 16.01 15.20
C PRO A 20 65.82 15.49 15.97
N LEU A 21 65.07 14.58 15.35
CA LEU A 21 63.97 13.90 16.03
C LEU A 21 64.51 13.13 17.26
N PRO A 22 63.77 13.10 18.38
CA PRO A 22 64.20 12.40 19.61
C PRO A 22 64.10 10.87 19.50
N PHE A 23 63.77 10.33 18.33
CA PHE A 23 63.66 8.90 18.02
C PHE A 23 64.23 8.62 16.62
N ASP A 24 64.51 7.35 16.32
CA ASP A 24 64.99 6.95 14.99
C ASP A 24 63.80 6.84 14.01
N PRO A 25 63.68 7.74 13.01
CA PRO A 25 62.60 7.66 12.02
C PRO A 25 62.68 6.40 11.13
N ARG A 26 63.77 5.61 11.22
CA ARG A 26 63.97 4.32 10.51
C ARG A 26 63.52 3.11 11.33
N GLY A 27 62.87 3.31 12.47
CA GLY A 27 62.25 2.22 13.23
C GLY A 27 61.37 1.35 12.32
N GLY A 28 61.47 0.02 12.48
CA GLY A 28 60.83 -0.93 11.56
C GLY A 28 59.30 -0.79 11.51
N ARG A 29 58.64 -0.45 12.63
CA ARG A 29 57.19 -0.19 12.68
C ARG A 29 56.81 1.07 11.91
N LEU A 30 57.55 2.16 12.09
CA LEU A 30 57.27 3.43 11.42
C LEU A 30 57.51 3.34 9.91
N THR A 31 58.58 2.68 9.49
CA THR A 31 58.88 2.41 8.07
C THR A 31 57.76 1.57 7.42
N LYS A 32 57.24 0.57 8.14
CA LYS A 32 56.14 -0.26 7.64
C LYS A 32 54.86 0.55 7.43
N VAL A 33 54.39 1.29 8.45
CA VAL A 33 53.11 2.00 8.34
C VAL A 33 53.17 3.14 7.31
N THR A 34 54.31 3.81 7.17
CA THR A 34 54.51 4.86 6.15
C THR A 34 54.55 4.27 4.74
N SER A 35 55.16 3.10 4.56
CA SER A 35 55.06 2.32 3.31
C SER A 35 53.61 1.92 3.01
N ASP A 36 52.84 1.49 4.01
CA ASP A 36 51.42 1.15 3.84
C ASP A 36 50.62 2.38 3.36
N VAL A 37 50.84 3.56 3.97
CA VAL A 37 50.24 4.83 3.50
C VAL A 37 50.66 5.13 2.06
N ALA A 38 51.95 5.07 1.76
CA ALA A 38 52.47 5.38 0.43
C ALA A 38 51.93 4.43 -0.64
N GLN A 39 51.75 3.16 -0.31
CA GLN A 39 51.12 2.16 -1.18
C GLN A 39 49.64 2.48 -1.44
N LEU A 40 48.92 2.98 -0.43
CA LEU A 40 47.51 3.37 -0.58
C LEU A 40 47.35 4.62 -1.46
N VAL A 41 48.12 5.69 -1.22
CA VAL A 41 47.92 6.97 -1.95
C VAL A 41 48.74 7.07 -3.24
N GLY A 42 49.85 6.33 -3.34
CA GLY A 42 50.76 6.31 -4.48
C GLY A 42 51.97 7.25 -4.35
N HIS A 43 52.18 7.86 -3.18
CA HIS A 43 53.33 8.70 -2.86
C HIS A 43 53.52 8.81 -1.33
N PRO A 44 54.70 9.17 -0.82
CA PRO A 44 54.87 9.39 0.61
C PRO A 44 54.04 10.59 1.10
N ILE A 45 53.63 10.55 2.38
CA ILE A 45 52.97 11.67 3.08
C ILE A 45 53.92 12.25 4.11
N VAL A 46 54.06 13.57 4.12
CA VAL A 46 54.86 14.31 5.09
C VAL A 46 54.04 14.58 6.36
N LEU A 47 54.52 14.19 7.54
CA LEU A 47 53.93 14.60 8.82
C LEU A 47 54.73 15.79 9.38
N GLU A 48 54.19 16.99 9.23
CA GLU A 48 54.75 18.24 9.77
C GLU A 48 54.17 18.48 11.17
N LEU A 49 55.03 18.62 12.17
CA LEU A 49 54.66 18.86 13.57
C LEU A 49 55.13 20.25 13.99
N ASP A 50 54.27 21.00 14.66
CA ASP A 50 54.66 22.26 15.30
C ASP A 50 55.69 22.01 16.41
N THR A 51 56.76 22.82 16.48
CA THR A 51 57.79 22.70 17.52
C THR A 51 57.19 22.90 18.91
N ALA A 52 56.08 23.64 19.04
CA ALA A 52 55.35 23.77 20.31
C ALA A 52 54.85 22.43 20.88
N LEU A 53 54.64 21.42 20.03
CA LEU A 53 54.23 20.08 20.45
C LEU A 53 55.42 19.24 20.99
N SER A 54 56.67 19.62 20.69
CA SER A 54 57.86 18.80 20.95
C SER A 54 58.26 18.65 22.44
N PRO A 55 58.21 19.69 23.29
CA PRO A 55 58.62 19.57 24.70
C PRO A 55 57.68 18.66 25.51
N GLU A 56 56.39 18.71 25.26
CA GLU A 56 55.36 17.90 25.93
C GLU A 56 55.42 16.42 25.51
N LEU A 57 56.02 16.15 24.35
CA LEU A 57 55.99 14.84 23.70
C LEU A 57 57.30 14.06 23.73
N SER A 58 58.41 14.62 24.20
CA SER A 58 59.74 14.00 24.01
C SER A 58 59.83 12.51 24.38
N ALA A 59 59.08 12.06 25.40
CA ALA A 59 59.02 10.65 25.83
C ALA A 59 58.00 9.77 25.07
N SER A 60 57.01 10.35 24.38
CA SER A 60 55.90 9.64 23.71
C SER A 60 55.69 10.03 22.24
N LEU A 61 56.61 10.84 21.67
CA LEU A 61 56.50 11.40 20.33
C LEU A 61 56.50 10.30 19.27
N GLU A 62 57.37 9.29 19.40
CA GLU A 62 57.45 8.16 18.48
C GLU A 62 56.12 7.41 18.40
N GLU A 63 55.54 7.04 19.54
CA GLU A 63 54.25 6.34 19.61
C GLU A 63 53.09 7.21 19.09
N SER A 64 53.14 8.53 19.33
CA SER A 64 52.12 9.47 18.84
C SER A 64 52.18 9.65 17.32
N VAL A 65 53.39 9.73 16.75
CA VAL A 65 53.62 9.75 15.30
C VAL A 65 53.17 8.44 14.68
N LEU A 66 53.53 7.31 15.28
CA LEU A 66 53.14 5.98 14.83
C LEU A 66 51.61 5.83 14.83
N ALA A 67 50.94 6.16 15.94
CA ALA A 67 49.48 6.11 16.06
C ALA A 67 48.76 7.01 15.04
N SER A 68 49.38 8.14 14.66
CA SER A 68 48.83 9.04 13.65
C SER A 68 48.90 8.42 12.26
N PHE A 69 50.02 7.82 11.87
CA PHE A 69 50.12 7.09 10.61
C PHE A 69 49.19 5.86 10.58
N GLU A 70 49.08 5.12 11.68
CA GLU A 70 48.11 4.01 11.76
C GLU A 70 46.67 4.50 11.58
N THR A 71 46.33 5.68 12.13
CA THR A 71 45.01 6.31 11.96
C THR A 71 44.80 6.71 10.50
N ILE A 72 45.80 7.33 9.86
CA ILE A 72 45.78 7.66 8.42
C ILE A 72 45.52 6.41 7.57
N VAL A 73 46.26 5.31 7.79
CA VAL A 73 46.05 4.05 7.07
C VAL A 73 44.61 3.56 7.24
N ARG A 74 44.12 3.47 8.48
CA ARG A 74 42.76 2.98 8.77
C ARG A 74 41.70 3.83 8.07
N GLU A 75 41.83 5.15 8.11
CA GLU A 75 40.88 6.07 7.50
C GLU A 75 40.96 6.06 5.96
N LEU A 76 42.15 5.95 5.38
CA LEU A 76 42.30 5.80 3.93
C LEU A 76 41.71 4.48 3.42
N VAL A 77 41.89 3.38 4.16
CA VAL A 77 41.27 2.08 3.83
C VAL A 77 39.75 2.18 3.95
N LEU A 78 39.25 2.87 4.97
CA LEU A 78 37.81 3.12 5.13
C LEU A 78 37.25 3.88 3.93
N LEU A 79 37.89 5.00 3.54
CA LEU A 79 37.50 5.78 2.37
C LEU A 79 37.58 4.94 1.10
N GLN A 80 38.66 4.18 0.88
CA GLN A 80 38.80 3.34 -0.30
C GLN A 80 37.66 2.33 -0.43
N LYS A 81 37.21 1.78 0.69
CA LYS A 81 36.14 0.78 0.75
C LYS A 81 34.75 1.39 0.62
N GLU A 82 34.49 2.50 1.29
CA GLU A 82 33.15 3.07 1.45
C GLU A 82 32.83 4.17 0.42
N ASP A 83 33.81 4.99 0.04
CA ASP A 83 33.63 6.09 -0.92
C ASP A 83 34.91 6.30 -1.78
N PRO A 84 35.04 5.55 -2.90
CA PRO A 84 36.20 5.65 -3.78
C PRO A 84 36.46 7.04 -4.35
N ALA A 85 35.43 7.89 -4.47
CA ALA A 85 35.57 9.26 -4.99
C ALA A 85 36.21 10.18 -3.95
N MET A 86 35.79 10.09 -2.68
CA MET A 86 36.47 10.75 -1.58
C MET A 86 37.88 10.21 -1.37
N PHE A 87 38.09 8.90 -1.51
CA PHE A 87 39.43 8.33 -1.48
C PHE A 87 40.32 8.94 -2.56
N ALA A 88 39.83 9.09 -3.80
CA ALA A 88 40.57 9.75 -4.87
C ALA A 88 40.97 11.19 -4.51
N LYS A 89 40.14 11.92 -3.75
CA LYS A 89 40.50 13.24 -3.19
C LYS A 89 41.59 13.13 -2.11
N ALA A 90 41.45 12.16 -1.18
CA ALA A 90 42.43 11.91 -0.12
C ALA A 90 43.81 11.50 -0.67
N ARG A 91 43.85 10.84 -1.84
CA ARG A 91 45.09 10.51 -2.54
C ARG A 91 45.91 11.74 -2.97
N GLY A 92 45.34 12.94 -2.96
CA GLY A 92 46.08 14.17 -3.24
C GLY A 92 46.81 14.75 -2.03
N ILE A 93 46.65 14.18 -0.83
CA ILE A 93 47.23 14.72 0.42
C ILE A 93 48.72 14.39 0.49
N GLU A 94 49.57 15.37 0.20
CA GLU A 94 51.02 15.25 0.27
C GLU A 94 51.57 15.51 1.68
N ARG A 95 50.80 16.22 2.53
CA ARG A 95 51.24 16.63 3.86
C ARG A 95 50.11 16.65 4.89
N VAL A 96 50.39 16.20 6.11
CA VAL A 96 49.58 16.39 7.31
C VAL A 96 50.35 17.31 8.26
N ALA A 97 49.82 18.50 8.52
CA ALA A 97 50.45 19.52 9.36
C ALA A 97 49.70 19.64 10.70
N CYS A 98 50.24 19.03 11.75
CA CYS A 98 49.69 19.09 13.10
C CYS A 98 50.21 20.34 13.82
N ARG A 99 49.28 21.25 14.15
CA ARG A 99 49.54 22.53 14.82
C ARG A 99 48.93 22.53 16.20
N TYR A 100 49.68 23.07 17.15
CA TYR A 100 49.19 23.34 18.48
C TYR A 100 48.24 24.55 18.46
N ASP A 101 47.09 24.43 19.10
CA ASP A 101 46.13 25.51 19.29
C ASP A 101 45.63 25.52 20.75
N ALA A 102 46.15 26.46 21.54
CA ALA A 102 45.84 26.58 22.97
C ALA A 102 44.36 26.87 23.25
N VAL A 103 43.62 27.41 22.28
CA VAL A 103 42.19 27.77 22.45
C VAL A 103 41.25 26.75 21.82
N ALA A 104 41.78 25.79 21.05
CA ALA A 104 40.97 24.71 20.51
C ALA A 104 40.40 23.84 21.64
N ARG A 105 39.13 23.42 21.49
CA ARG A 105 38.48 22.49 22.44
C ARG A 105 38.54 21.03 21.95
N ASP A 106 38.58 20.87 20.63
CA ASP A 106 38.60 19.59 19.93
C ASP A 106 39.67 19.63 18.83
N THR A 107 40.05 18.44 18.36
CA THR A 107 40.93 18.32 17.21
C THR A 107 40.12 18.52 15.94
N GLU A 108 40.50 19.50 15.13
CA GLU A 108 39.83 19.83 13.87
C GLU A 108 40.81 19.70 12.69
N GLY A 109 40.30 19.23 11.56
CA GLY A 109 41.06 19.03 10.32
C GLY A 109 40.48 19.84 9.17
N GLU A 110 41.35 20.50 8.42
CA GLU A 110 40.97 21.24 7.21
C GLU A 110 41.96 20.93 6.08
N LEU A 111 41.44 20.61 4.89
CA LEU A 111 42.28 20.50 3.70
C LEU A 111 42.53 21.88 3.09
N THR A 112 43.80 22.26 3.02
CA THR A 112 44.26 23.54 2.48
C THR A 112 45.13 23.34 1.24
N SER A 113 45.59 24.43 0.62
CA SER A 113 46.53 24.39 -0.52
C SER A 113 46.02 23.55 -1.70
N GLY A 114 44.76 23.74 -2.08
CA GLY A 114 44.11 22.97 -3.15
C GLY A 114 43.86 21.49 -2.80
N GLY A 115 43.86 21.14 -1.51
CA GLY A 115 43.62 19.78 -1.03
C GLY A 115 44.89 18.96 -0.76
N LYS A 116 46.07 19.57 -0.89
CA LYS A 116 47.36 18.87 -0.70
C LYS A 116 47.84 18.80 0.74
N VAL A 117 47.33 19.68 1.60
CA VAL A 117 47.80 19.79 2.99
C VAL A 117 46.63 19.66 3.96
N LEU A 118 46.59 18.58 4.75
CA LEU A 118 45.69 18.43 5.88
C LEU A 118 46.24 19.21 7.08
N SER A 119 45.68 20.38 7.36
CA SER A 119 46.00 21.17 8.54
C SER A 119 45.17 20.66 9.71
N VAL A 120 45.83 20.11 10.74
CA VAL A 120 45.19 19.64 11.96
C VAL A 120 45.50 20.62 13.07
N ARG A 121 44.47 21.11 13.78
CA ARG A 121 44.63 21.93 14.99
C ARG A 121 44.26 21.06 16.19
N SER A 122 45.18 20.93 17.14
CA SER A 122 45.00 20.07 18.31
C SER A 122 45.15 20.87 19.61
N PRO A 123 44.32 20.58 20.63
CA PRO A 123 44.44 21.20 21.96
C PRO A 123 45.63 20.62 22.77
N PRO A 124 46.04 21.27 23.88
CA PRO A 124 47.22 20.90 24.66
C PRO A 124 47.29 19.46 25.20
N ASP A 125 46.16 18.79 25.44
CA ASP A 125 46.15 17.50 26.15
C ASP A 125 45.64 16.31 25.31
N ARG A 126 45.57 16.42 23.97
CA ARG A 126 45.03 15.33 23.14
C ARG A 126 46.10 14.55 22.37
N PHE A 127 46.24 13.29 22.79
CA PHE A 127 46.89 12.22 22.04
C PHE A 127 45.84 11.20 21.57
N PRO A 128 45.96 10.65 20.34
CA PRO A 128 47.02 10.85 19.33
C PRO A 128 47.00 12.22 18.63
N LEU A 129 48.10 12.59 17.95
CA LEU A 129 48.24 13.88 17.23
C LEU A 129 47.17 14.07 16.14
N LEU A 130 46.79 12.97 15.47
CA LEU A 130 45.63 12.90 14.59
C LEU A 130 44.56 12.04 15.24
N ALA A 131 43.48 12.67 15.72
CA ALA A 131 42.33 11.96 16.26
C ALA A 131 41.57 11.20 15.15
N ARG A 132 40.82 10.17 15.55
CA ARG A 132 39.95 9.42 14.62
C ARG A 132 38.92 10.35 13.97
N HIS A 133 38.63 10.05 12.71
CA HIS A 133 37.72 10.75 11.80
C HIS A 133 38.19 12.13 11.32
N VAL A 134 39.29 12.69 11.83
CA VAL A 134 39.75 14.03 11.43
C VAL A 134 40.15 14.09 9.95
N LEU A 135 40.81 13.05 9.43
CA LEU A 135 41.17 13.01 8.01
C LEU A 135 39.92 12.78 7.16
N VAL A 136 39.07 11.82 7.54
CA VAL A 136 37.80 11.56 6.84
C VAL A 136 36.95 12.83 6.77
N ASP A 137 36.74 13.53 7.89
CA ASP A 137 35.90 14.72 7.96
C ASP A 137 36.47 15.91 7.17
N ALA A 138 37.80 16.07 7.16
CA ALA A 138 38.46 17.10 6.37
C ALA A 138 38.38 16.82 4.86
N VAL A 139 38.63 15.57 4.44
CA VAL A 139 38.47 15.11 3.05
C VAL A 139 37.01 15.26 2.62
N TYR A 140 36.09 14.83 3.47
CA TYR A 140 34.66 14.96 3.27
C TYR A 140 34.31 16.41 3.02
N THR A 141 34.68 17.31 3.93
CA THR A 141 34.41 18.74 3.84
C THR A 141 34.90 19.35 2.53
N ALA A 142 36.15 19.07 2.16
CA ALA A 142 36.71 19.61 0.92
C ALA A 142 36.04 19.03 -0.33
N TYR A 143 35.74 17.73 -0.33
CA TYR A 143 35.07 17.08 -1.44
C TYR A 143 33.64 17.61 -1.65
N ILE A 144 32.88 17.80 -0.57
CA ILE A 144 31.57 18.45 -0.63
C ILE A 144 31.69 19.88 -1.13
N GLY A 145 32.69 20.63 -0.65
CA GLY A 145 32.96 22.00 -1.12
C GLY A 145 33.24 22.07 -2.62
N ASP A 146 34.03 21.15 -3.16
CA ASP A 146 34.31 21.07 -4.60
C ASP A 146 33.03 20.75 -5.41
N LEU A 147 32.22 19.79 -4.93
CA LEU A 147 30.97 19.44 -5.59
C LEU A 147 29.94 20.57 -5.51
N ASP A 148 29.84 21.26 -4.39
CA ASP A 148 28.96 22.41 -4.20
C ASP A 148 29.40 23.60 -5.07
N ALA A 149 30.70 23.88 -5.15
CA ALA A 149 31.22 24.90 -6.06
C ALA A 149 30.94 24.56 -7.54
N ARG A 150 30.92 23.27 -7.89
CA ARG A 150 30.67 22.80 -9.26
C ARG A 150 29.17 22.72 -9.61
N PHE A 151 28.34 22.27 -8.68
CA PHE A 151 26.95 21.86 -8.95
C PHE A 151 25.91 22.59 -8.08
N GLY A 152 26.33 23.30 -7.05
CA GLY A 152 25.47 23.99 -6.09
C GLY A 152 24.55 25.03 -6.74
N ASP A 153 25.00 25.70 -7.79
CA ASP A 153 24.19 26.65 -8.57
C ASP A 153 23.91 26.18 -10.01
N ALA A 154 24.29 24.95 -10.35
CA ALA A 154 24.14 24.44 -11.70
C ALA A 154 22.66 24.21 -12.06
N ASP A 155 22.25 24.68 -13.24
CA ASP A 155 20.95 24.34 -13.82
C ASP A 155 20.98 22.89 -14.33
N PRO A 156 20.23 21.95 -13.72
CA PRO A 156 20.26 20.54 -14.09
C PRO A 156 19.84 20.29 -15.54
N THR A 157 19.10 21.22 -16.16
CA THR A 157 18.64 21.10 -17.55
C THR A 157 19.70 21.45 -18.58
N ARG A 158 20.77 22.13 -18.16
CA ARG A 158 21.86 22.62 -19.03
C ARG A 158 23.16 21.83 -18.88
N LEU A 159 23.17 20.81 -18.03
CA LEU A 159 24.37 20.01 -17.79
C LEU A 159 24.78 19.18 -19.01
N PRO A 160 26.07 19.18 -19.39
CA PRO A 160 26.60 18.28 -20.40
C PRO A 160 26.35 16.82 -20.02
N ALA A 161 26.06 15.94 -20.99
CA ALA A 161 25.72 14.53 -20.74
C ALA A 161 26.72 13.81 -19.82
N ARG A 162 28.03 14.09 -19.98
CA ARG A 162 29.11 13.53 -19.16
C ARG A 162 29.07 13.92 -17.68
N GLU A 163 28.41 15.02 -17.32
CA GLU A 163 28.36 15.53 -15.95
C GLU A 163 27.09 15.12 -15.20
N ARG A 164 26.06 14.67 -15.93
CA ARG A 164 24.75 14.36 -15.34
C ARG A 164 24.81 13.25 -14.30
N GLY A 165 25.67 12.24 -14.49
CA GLY A 165 25.88 11.18 -13.50
C GLY A 165 26.44 11.74 -12.18
N ALA A 166 27.54 12.50 -12.27
CA ALA A 166 28.16 13.11 -11.09
C ALA A 166 27.23 14.12 -10.39
N TYR A 167 26.40 14.85 -11.15
CA TYR A 167 25.37 15.71 -10.58
C TYR A 167 24.31 14.90 -9.83
N PHE A 168 23.79 13.83 -10.42
CA PHE A 168 22.83 12.96 -9.74
C PHE A 168 23.40 12.38 -8.45
N ASP A 169 24.65 11.91 -8.48
CA ASP A 169 25.34 11.43 -7.27
C ASP A 169 25.46 12.56 -6.25
N TYR A 170 25.85 13.78 -6.63
CA TYR A 170 25.88 14.93 -5.72
C TYR A 170 24.54 15.20 -5.04
N MET A 171 23.43 15.04 -5.76
CA MET A 171 22.09 15.20 -5.21
C MET A 171 21.69 14.01 -4.30
N THR A 172 22.19 12.79 -4.53
CA THR A 172 21.59 11.56 -3.96
C THR A 172 22.52 10.63 -3.15
N SER A 173 23.84 10.86 -3.13
CA SER A 173 24.86 9.91 -2.67
C SER A 173 24.97 9.72 -1.15
N SER A 174 24.41 10.60 -0.33
CA SER A 174 24.26 10.37 1.11
C SER A 174 22.81 9.97 1.44
N ARG A 175 22.64 9.17 2.52
CA ARG A 175 21.39 8.48 2.97
C ARG A 175 20.07 9.06 2.41
N PRO A 176 19.03 8.24 2.13
CA PRO A 176 17.71 8.73 1.68
C PRO A 176 17.28 10.01 2.43
N GLY A 177 16.98 11.08 1.69
CA GLY A 177 16.65 12.40 2.23
C GLY A 177 17.81 13.32 2.68
N ARG A 178 19.09 12.96 2.54
CA ARG A 178 20.24 13.81 2.91
C ARG A 178 21.38 13.70 1.88
N GLY A 179 21.26 14.29 0.69
CA GLY A 179 22.36 14.39 -0.28
C GLY A 179 23.48 15.36 0.14
N TYR A 180 24.56 15.44 -0.62
CA TYR A 180 25.68 16.36 -0.34
C TYR A 180 25.24 17.83 -0.33
N LEU A 181 24.25 18.20 -1.15
CA LEU A 181 23.60 19.51 -1.10
C LEU A 181 22.99 19.83 0.28
N TRP A 182 22.29 18.87 0.90
CA TRP A 182 21.66 19.07 2.21
C TRP A 182 22.70 19.34 3.30
N ILE A 183 23.85 18.69 3.17
CA ILE A 183 24.97 18.81 4.10
C ILE A 183 25.71 20.13 3.91
N ALA A 184 25.94 20.55 2.66
CA ALA A 184 26.49 21.86 2.33
C ALA A 184 25.60 22.99 2.88
N ALA A 185 24.28 22.88 2.68
CA ALA A 185 23.34 23.89 3.13
C ALA A 185 23.16 23.95 4.65
N ARG A 186 23.14 22.81 5.34
CA ARG A 186 23.12 22.77 6.82
C ARG A 186 24.33 23.48 7.43
N ARG A 187 25.51 23.40 6.78
CA ARG A 187 26.70 24.15 7.20
C ARG A 187 26.56 25.66 7.04
N ARG A 188 25.75 26.09 6.07
CA ARG A 188 25.38 27.51 5.88
C ARG A 188 24.25 27.98 6.83
N GLY A 189 23.71 27.08 7.66
CA GLY A 189 22.63 27.39 8.60
C GLY A 189 21.25 27.54 7.94
N GLU A 190 21.06 26.95 6.76
CA GLU A 190 19.80 27.02 6.02
C GLU A 190 18.68 26.15 6.65
N ASN A 191 17.43 26.49 6.34
CA ASN A 191 16.25 25.81 6.88
C ASN A 191 16.03 24.44 6.20
N ASP A 192 16.03 23.36 6.98
CA ASP A 192 15.86 21.98 6.53
C ASP A 192 14.62 21.75 5.63
N ALA A 193 13.51 22.45 5.87
CA ALA A 193 12.27 22.29 5.10
C ALA A 193 12.40 22.90 3.69
N GLN A 194 12.90 24.12 3.60
CA GLN A 194 13.13 24.82 2.32
C GLN A 194 14.13 24.06 1.44
N LEU A 195 15.17 23.50 2.07
CA LEU A 195 16.17 22.70 1.39
C LEU A 195 15.61 21.45 0.74
N ARG A 196 14.65 20.78 1.40
CA ARG A 196 14.03 19.59 0.85
C ARG A 196 13.19 19.93 -0.39
N GLU A 197 12.41 21.01 -0.34
CA GLU A 197 11.62 21.47 -1.48
C GLU A 197 12.50 21.84 -2.67
N GLU A 198 13.59 22.58 -2.42
CA GLU A 198 14.55 22.95 -3.45
C GLU A 198 15.24 21.71 -4.05
N HIS A 199 15.67 20.77 -3.19
CA HIS A 199 16.28 19.52 -3.61
C HIS A 199 15.34 18.72 -4.53
N LEU A 200 14.10 18.50 -4.11
CA LEU A 200 13.10 17.82 -4.94
C LEU A 200 12.86 18.57 -6.25
N ALA A 201 12.74 19.89 -6.21
CA ALA A 201 12.54 20.69 -7.42
C ALA A 201 13.70 20.55 -8.41
N ARG A 202 14.96 20.54 -7.93
CA ARG A 202 16.16 20.33 -8.75
C ARG A 202 16.18 18.92 -9.36
N LEU A 203 15.86 17.88 -8.57
CA LEU A 203 15.83 16.51 -9.08
C LEU A 203 14.66 16.25 -10.04
N LEU A 204 13.53 16.91 -9.87
CA LEU A 204 12.42 16.87 -10.83
C LEU A 204 12.83 17.49 -12.17
N ARG A 205 13.48 18.67 -12.15
CA ARG A 205 14.03 19.29 -13.36
C ARG A 205 15.08 18.41 -14.03
N PHE A 206 15.96 17.81 -13.23
CA PHE A 206 16.98 16.87 -13.70
C PHE A 206 16.35 15.64 -14.37
N ALA A 207 15.35 15.02 -13.74
CA ALA A 207 14.62 13.87 -14.28
C ALA A 207 13.95 14.20 -15.62
N GLY A 208 13.44 15.43 -15.79
CA GLY A 208 12.90 15.90 -17.07
C GLY A 208 13.94 16.19 -18.15
N ALA A 209 15.22 16.38 -17.79
CA ALA A 209 16.31 16.69 -18.73
C ALA A 209 17.10 15.47 -19.20
N VAL A 210 16.94 14.32 -18.52
CA VAL A 210 17.53 13.03 -18.90
C VAL A 210 16.53 12.21 -19.69
N ASP A 211 17.00 11.36 -20.61
CA ASP A 211 16.14 10.39 -21.26
C ASP A 211 15.57 9.43 -20.19
N ALA A 212 14.25 9.37 -20.08
CA ALA A 212 13.54 8.56 -19.10
C ALA A 212 13.85 7.06 -19.20
N LYS A 213 14.29 6.60 -20.38
CA LYS A 213 14.68 5.21 -20.65
C LYS A 213 16.16 4.91 -20.39
N SER A 214 16.99 5.93 -20.21
CA SER A 214 18.40 5.75 -19.85
C SER A 214 18.54 5.24 -18.41
N ASP A 215 19.63 4.54 -18.10
CA ASP A 215 19.93 4.07 -16.73
C ASP A 215 19.85 5.19 -15.69
N LEU A 216 20.29 6.39 -16.07
CA LEU A 216 20.26 7.57 -15.22
C LEU A 216 18.83 8.08 -15.00
N GLY A 217 17.98 8.06 -16.03
CA GLY A 217 16.56 8.39 -15.91
C GLY A 217 15.81 7.40 -15.01
N VAL A 218 16.11 6.09 -15.12
CA VAL A 218 15.57 5.06 -14.22
C VAL A 218 16.01 5.30 -12.77
N LYS A 219 17.31 5.57 -12.55
CA LYS A 219 17.84 5.88 -11.21
C LYS A 219 17.17 7.11 -10.60
N ALA A 220 17.04 8.19 -11.37
CA ALA A 220 16.40 9.42 -10.92
C ALA A 220 14.92 9.19 -10.53
N ARG A 221 14.18 8.45 -11.35
CA ARG A 221 12.78 8.12 -11.07
C ARG A 221 12.62 7.22 -9.84
N ARG A 222 13.44 6.17 -9.70
CA ARG A 222 13.43 5.30 -8.52
C ARG A 222 13.78 6.06 -7.25
N TRP A 223 14.76 6.95 -7.31
CA TRP A 223 15.09 7.81 -6.17
C TRP A 223 13.92 8.72 -5.82
N LEU A 224 13.30 9.37 -6.80
CA LEU A 224 12.11 10.22 -6.58
C LEU A 224 10.97 9.43 -5.94
N LEU A 225 10.74 8.18 -6.33
CA LEU A 225 9.76 7.29 -5.69
C LEU A 225 10.15 6.87 -4.27
N SER A 226 11.45 6.71 -3.98
CA SER A 226 11.91 6.38 -2.63
C SER A 226 11.70 7.54 -1.62
N GLU A 227 11.60 8.77 -2.13
CA GLU A 227 11.32 9.95 -1.31
C GLU A 227 9.83 10.10 -0.97
N LEU A 228 8.92 9.27 -1.51
CA LEU A 228 7.48 9.30 -1.21
C LEU A 228 7.18 9.29 0.29
N GLN A 229 8.02 8.66 1.11
CA GLN A 229 7.87 8.61 2.57
C GLN A 229 8.23 9.91 3.29
N TYR A 230 9.00 10.78 2.65
CA TYR A 230 9.54 12.02 3.23
C TYR A 230 8.90 13.29 2.67
N VAL A 231 8.22 13.18 1.52
CA VAL A 231 7.34 14.23 1.00
C VAL A 231 6.07 14.24 1.86
N GLY A 232 6.14 14.94 3.00
CA GLY A 232 4.93 15.43 3.64
C GLY A 232 4.11 16.28 2.66
N VAL A 233 2.85 16.55 3.00
CA VAL A 233 1.91 17.34 2.19
C VAL A 233 2.60 18.54 1.50
N GLY A 234 2.76 18.53 0.18
CA GLY A 234 2.81 19.79 -0.57
C GLY A 234 4.07 20.20 -1.36
N THR A 235 4.63 19.36 -2.23
CA THR A 235 5.24 19.92 -3.46
C THR A 235 4.32 19.65 -4.65
N ARG A 236 3.51 20.65 -5.04
CA ARG A 236 2.60 20.55 -6.21
C ARG A 236 3.32 20.08 -7.47
N ALA A 237 4.59 20.47 -7.63
CA ALA A 237 5.43 20.04 -8.76
C ALA A 237 5.73 18.53 -8.73
N TYR A 238 5.93 17.95 -7.55
CA TYR A 238 6.19 16.52 -7.40
C TYR A 238 4.93 15.70 -7.66
N VAL A 239 3.78 16.15 -7.13
CA VAL A 239 2.47 15.54 -7.41
C VAL A 239 2.15 15.61 -8.90
N ALA A 240 2.32 16.77 -9.53
CA ALA A 240 2.12 16.92 -10.98
C ALA A 240 3.04 16.01 -11.78
N TRP A 241 4.29 15.83 -11.33
CA TRP A 241 5.21 14.87 -11.95
C TRP A 241 4.74 13.42 -11.80
N LEU A 242 4.23 13.02 -10.63
CA LEU A 242 3.64 11.70 -10.44
C LEU A 242 2.45 11.48 -11.39
N ASP A 243 1.50 12.41 -11.45
CA ASP A 243 0.32 12.31 -12.32
C ASP A 243 0.73 12.18 -13.80
N GLN A 244 1.74 12.93 -14.24
CA GLN A 244 2.24 12.89 -15.62
C GLN A 244 2.96 11.57 -15.96
N ASN A 245 3.66 10.95 -15.00
CA ASN A 245 4.56 9.84 -15.30
C ASN A 245 4.02 8.47 -14.86
N ALA A 246 3.02 8.40 -13.98
CA ALA A 246 2.53 7.15 -13.39
C ALA A 246 2.11 6.10 -14.43
N ALA A 247 1.56 6.52 -15.58
CA ALA A 247 1.18 5.63 -16.67
C ALA A 247 2.39 4.91 -17.31
N THR A 248 3.57 5.53 -17.28
CA THR A 248 4.81 5.03 -17.89
C THR A 248 5.70 4.23 -16.94
N PHE A 249 5.36 4.21 -15.65
CA PHE A 249 6.11 3.49 -14.62
C PHE A 249 6.10 1.98 -14.88
N SER A 250 7.20 1.33 -14.49
CA SER A 250 7.27 -0.14 -14.43
C SER A 250 6.32 -0.67 -13.35
N ASP A 251 6.03 -1.97 -13.37
CA ASP A 251 5.15 -2.58 -12.36
C ASP A 251 5.75 -2.48 -10.93
N GLU A 252 7.08 -2.55 -10.80
CA GLU A 252 7.78 -2.33 -9.53
C GLU A 252 7.61 -0.89 -9.03
N GLU A 253 7.71 0.09 -9.93
CA GLU A 253 7.53 1.51 -9.60
C GLU A 253 6.08 1.84 -9.24
N LYS A 254 5.13 1.30 -10.01
CA LYS A 254 3.70 1.39 -9.69
C LYS A 254 3.38 0.71 -8.36
N LEU A 255 4.01 -0.41 -8.03
CA LEU A 255 3.81 -1.09 -6.76
C LEU A 255 4.29 -0.21 -5.59
N THR A 256 5.46 0.41 -5.72
CA THR A 256 5.97 1.37 -4.73
C THR A 256 5.00 2.53 -4.54
N LEU A 257 4.51 3.12 -5.63
CA LEU A 257 3.53 4.20 -5.57
C LEU A 257 2.20 3.75 -4.95
N ALA A 258 1.66 2.61 -5.39
CA ALA A 258 0.40 2.05 -4.90
C ALA A 258 0.45 1.74 -3.41
N LYS A 259 1.56 1.16 -2.93
CA LYS A 259 1.76 0.90 -1.49
C LYS A 259 1.70 2.17 -0.66
N LYS A 260 2.15 3.31 -1.18
CA LYS A 260 2.08 4.58 -0.46
C LYS A 260 0.71 5.25 -0.57
N VAL A 261 0.17 5.34 -1.78
CA VAL A 261 -1.10 6.02 -2.08
C VAL A 261 -2.28 5.31 -1.42
N PHE A 262 -2.22 3.99 -1.30
CA PHE A 262 -3.31 3.17 -0.76
C PHE A 262 -2.98 2.55 0.62
N ASP A 263 -1.93 3.02 1.32
CA ASP A 263 -1.65 2.53 2.68
C ASP A 263 -2.77 2.96 3.64
N ARG A 264 -3.36 1.98 4.34
CA ARG A 264 -4.40 2.19 5.35
C ARG A 264 -3.94 3.05 6.52
N ARG A 265 -2.65 3.02 6.85
CA ARG A 265 -2.11 3.70 8.04
C ARG A 265 -1.82 5.16 7.81
N ASP A 266 -1.78 5.61 6.56
CA ASP A 266 -1.33 6.94 6.20
C ASP A 266 -2.50 7.71 5.55
N ALA A 267 -3.44 8.16 6.39
CA ALA A 267 -4.66 8.85 5.96
C ALA A 267 -4.41 10.19 5.22
N ALA A 268 -3.14 10.61 5.10
CA ALA A 268 -2.69 11.80 4.38
C ALA A 268 -1.87 11.45 3.12
N ALA A 269 -2.09 10.27 2.51
CA ALA A 269 -1.30 9.81 1.36
C ALA A 269 -1.46 10.74 0.14
N LEU A 270 -0.48 11.64 -0.02
CA LEU A 270 -0.21 12.48 -1.19
C LEU A 270 -1.38 13.39 -1.66
N PRO A 271 -1.69 14.48 -0.92
CA PRO A 271 -2.73 15.42 -1.33
C PRO A 271 -2.46 16.01 -2.72
N GLY A 272 -3.48 15.95 -3.59
CA GLY A 272 -3.46 16.45 -4.95
C GLY A 272 -3.13 15.40 -6.02
N PHE A 273 -2.60 14.24 -5.65
CA PHE A 273 -2.37 13.13 -6.60
C PHE A 273 -3.71 12.48 -6.97
N ASP A 274 -3.93 12.20 -8.26
CA ASP A 274 -5.15 11.53 -8.71
C ASP A 274 -5.07 10.01 -8.50
N ALA A 275 -5.19 9.62 -7.23
CA ALA A 275 -5.22 8.23 -6.81
C ALA A 275 -6.34 7.42 -7.48
N THR A 276 -7.45 8.09 -7.83
CA THR A 276 -8.61 7.44 -8.48
C THR A 276 -8.26 7.03 -9.91
N SER A 277 -7.75 7.97 -10.70
CA SER A 277 -7.32 7.69 -12.08
C SER A 277 -6.17 6.69 -12.12
N PHE A 278 -5.20 6.80 -11.19
CA PHE A 278 -4.11 5.83 -11.09
C PHE A 278 -4.60 4.40 -10.82
N GLY A 279 -5.45 4.21 -9.81
CA GLY A 279 -5.97 2.87 -9.47
C GLY A 279 -6.81 2.27 -10.59
N PHE A 280 -7.62 3.09 -11.26
CA PHE A 280 -8.39 2.67 -12.43
C PHE A 280 -7.50 2.27 -13.63
N ALA A 281 -6.41 3.01 -13.89
CA ALA A 281 -5.47 2.65 -14.94
C ALA A 281 -4.78 1.31 -14.68
N VAL A 282 -4.47 0.99 -13.41
CA VAL A 282 -3.92 -0.32 -13.02
C VAL A 282 -4.98 -1.42 -13.17
N TYR A 283 -6.23 -1.16 -12.78
CA TYR A 283 -7.35 -2.08 -13.01
C TYR A 283 -7.54 -2.39 -14.51
N ASP A 284 -7.48 -1.38 -15.39
CA ASP A 284 -7.57 -1.55 -16.84
C ASP A 284 -6.47 -2.47 -17.38
N GLN A 285 -5.24 -2.26 -16.92
CA GLN A 285 -4.10 -3.08 -17.32
C GLN A 285 -4.26 -4.53 -16.84
N TRP A 286 -4.75 -4.74 -15.62
CA TRP A 286 -5.08 -6.07 -15.11
C TRP A 286 -6.22 -6.74 -15.90
N ALA A 287 -7.30 -6.01 -16.19
CA ALA A 287 -8.43 -6.54 -16.94
C ALA A 287 -8.01 -7.00 -18.35
N ALA A 288 -7.03 -6.32 -18.94
CA ALA A 288 -6.39 -6.66 -20.21
C ALA A 288 -5.26 -7.73 -20.10
N GLY A 289 -5.00 -8.29 -18.91
CA GLY A 289 -3.99 -9.32 -18.68
C GLY A 289 -2.53 -8.82 -18.71
N LYS A 290 -2.31 -7.52 -18.52
CA LYS A 290 -0.98 -6.89 -18.58
C LYS A 290 -0.29 -6.71 -17.23
N VAL A 291 -1.04 -6.75 -16.13
CA VAL A 291 -0.52 -6.60 -14.76
C VAL A 291 -0.85 -7.86 -13.97
N HIS A 292 0.16 -8.40 -13.27
CA HIS A 292 0.07 -9.59 -12.43
C HIS A 292 0.91 -9.42 -11.15
N GLY A 293 0.72 -10.30 -10.17
CA GLY A 293 1.61 -10.42 -9.02
C GLY A 293 1.31 -9.40 -7.92
N ASP A 294 2.33 -8.74 -7.37
CA ASP A 294 2.14 -7.91 -6.17
C ASP A 294 1.39 -6.59 -6.44
N LEU A 295 1.55 -6.00 -7.63
CA LEU A 295 0.78 -4.81 -8.01
C LEU A 295 -0.72 -5.13 -8.14
N GLU A 296 -1.03 -6.26 -8.77
CA GLU A 296 -2.39 -6.80 -8.84
C GLU A 296 -2.97 -7.00 -7.45
N LYS A 297 -2.23 -7.63 -6.53
CA LYS A 297 -2.70 -7.85 -5.14
C LYS A 297 -3.01 -6.56 -4.39
N VAL A 298 -2.18 -5.52 -4.54
CA VAL A 298 -2.32 -4.26 -3.79
C VAL A 298 -3.46 -3.37 -4.32
N VAL A 299 -3.67 -3.35 -5.64
CA VAL A 299 -4.64 -2.43 -6.27
C VAL A 299 -5.95 -3.13 -6.61
N VAL A 300 -5.90 -4.31 -7.21
CA VAL A 300 -7.11 -5.01 -7.69
C VAL A 300 -7.58 -6.01 -6.65
N CYS A 301 -6.67 -6.84 -6.16
CA CYS A 301 -6.94 -8.05 -5.40
C CYS A 301 -8.13 -8.86 -5.94
N PRO A 302 -7.93 -9.61 -7.03
CA PRO A 302 -9.03 -10.37 -7.60
C PRO A 302 -9.37 -11.56 -6.71
N GLN A 303 -10.48 -11.45 -6.01
CA GLN A 303 -11.10 -12.56 -5.33
C GLN A 303 -12.01 -13.29 -6.31
N LYS A 304 -12.03 -14.62 -6.22
CA LYS A 304 -12.98 -15.44 -6.97
C LYS A 304 -14.13 -15.81 -6.06
N ARG A 305 -15.34 -15.53 -6.49
CA ARG A 305 -16.57 -16.06 -5.88
C ARG A 305 -16.63 -17.57 -6.12
N ARG A 306 -16.62 -18.42 -5.09
CA ARG A 306 -16.80 -19.88 -5.27
C ARG A 306 -18.27 -20.31 -5.19
N GLY A 307 -19.18 -19.47 -5.67
CA GLY A 307 -20.63 -19.69 -5.64
C GLY A 307 -21.31 -19.09 -4.41
N GLU A 308 -22.62 -19.34 -4.25
CA GLU A 308 -23.46 -18.72 -3.20
C GLU A 308 -23.08 -19.07 -1.74
N ALA A 309 -22.20 -20.05 -1.53
CA ALA A 309 -21.95 -20.62 -0.20
C ALA A 309 -20.58 -20.27 0.41
N GLU A 310 -19.55 -19.98 -0.40
CA GLU A 310 -18.17 -19.85 0.09
C GLU A 310 -17.33 -18.93 -0.81
N THR A 311 -17.37 -17.63 -0.56
CA THR A 311 -16.29 -16.76 -1.04
C THR A 311 -15.20 -16.78 0.03
N GLU A 312 -13.96 -17.16 -0.33
CA GLU A 312 -12.79 -16.93 0.52
C GLU A 312 -12.54 -15.42 0.53
N ILE A 313 -13.20 -14.72 1.45
CA ILE A 313 -13.06 -13.28 1.62
C ILE A 313 -11.72 -13.02 2.29
N HIS A 314 -10.74 -12.58 1.50
CA HIS A 314 -9.49 -12.03 2.02
C HIS A 314 -9.71 -10.56 2.34
N TYR A 315 -10.07 -10.26 3.59
CA TYR A 315 -10.41 -8.90 3.99
C TYR A 315 -9.32 -7.89 3.62
N GLY A 316 -9.73 -6.90 2.84
CA GLY A 316 -8.96 -5.69 2.65
C GLY A 316 -7.61 -5.90 1.96
N CYS A 317 -7.54 -6.75 0.95
CA CYS A 317 -6.33 -6.90 0.17
C CYS A 317 -6.09 -5.75 -0.82
N SER A 318 -7.16 -5.08 -1.32
CA SER A 318 -7.03 -3.84 -2.09
C SER A 318 -7.26 -2.59 -1.23
N GLY A 319 -6.23 -1.75 -1.07
CA GLY A 319 -6.38 -0.42 -0.48
C GLY A 319 -7.06 0.58 -1.41
N PHE A 320 -7.04 0.34 -2.72
CA PHE A 320 -7.66 1.21 -3.73
C PHE A 320 -9.18 1.23 -3.61
N PHE A 321 -9.86 0.09 -3.66
CA PHE A 321 -11.32 0.06 -3.57
C PHE A 321 -11.81 0.60 -2.24
N GLU A 322 -11.16 0.23 -1.14
CA GLU A 322 -11.47 0.78 0.17
C GLU A 322 -11.38 2.32 0.18
N SER A 323 -10.36 2.90 -0.46
CA SER A 323 -10.19 4.36 -0.56
C SER A 323 -11.34 5.01 -1.35
N LEU A 324 -11.82 4.37 -2.43
CA LEU A 324 -12.97 4.86 -3.19
C LEU A 324 -14.24 4.85 -2.33
N PHE A 325 -14.45 3.80 -1.55
CA PHE A 325 -15.61 3.70 -0.66
C PHE A 325 -15.57 4.71 0.50
N LYS A 326 -14.44 5.30 0.86
CA LYS A 326 -14.35 6.28 1.97
C LYS A 326 -14.94 7.66 1.63
N THR A 327 -15.04 8.03 0.36
CA THR A 327 -15.47 9.38 -0.05
C THR A 327 -16.65 9.34 -1.02
N ASP A 328 -17.51 10.37 -1.00
CA ASP A 328 -18.61 10.48 -1.97
C ASP A 328 -18.08 10.54 -3.40
N ALA A 329 -17.06 11.36 -3.65
CA ALA A 329 -16.44 11.51 -4.96
C ALA A 329 -15.86 10.19 -5.50
N GLY A 330 -15.22 9.39 -4.63
CA GLY A 330 -14.70 8.07 -4.98
C GLY A 330 -15.81 7.08 -5.33
N ARG A 331 -16.88 7.04 -4.53
CA ARG A 331 -18.07 6.20 -4.80
C ARG A 331 -18.76 6.60 -6.11
N ASP A 332 -18.89 7.90 -6.39
CA ASP A 332 -19.46 8.42 -7.63
C ASP A 332 -18.61 8.05 -8.85
N ALA A 333 -17.28 8.17 -8.74
CA ALA A 333 -16.36 7.78 -9.81
C ALA A 333 -16.44 6.28 -10.09
N LEU A 334 -16.48 5.46 -9.03
CA LEU A 334 -16.68 4.02 -9.14
C LEU A 334 -18.03 3.67 -9.78
N ALA A 335 -19.12 4.31 -9.35
CA ALA A 335 -20.47 3.98 -9.81
C ALA A 335 -20.65 4.28 -11.30
N ARG A 336 -20.13 5.42 -11.77
CA ARG A 336 -20.15 5.77 -13.20
C ARG A 336 -19.50 4.71 -14.07
N ARG A 337 -18.39 4.14 -13.61
CA ARG A 337 -17.61 3.15 -14.37
C ARG A 337 -18.17 1.74 -14.23
N ALA A 338 -18.55 1.35 -13.02
CA ALA A 338 -19.11 0.03 -12.71
C ALA A 338 -20.49 -0.20 -13.36
N ALA A 339 -21.23 0.86 -13.68
CA ALA A 339 -22.51 0.77 -14.39
C ALA A 339 -22.41 0.06 -15.76
N SER A 340 -21.23 0.06 -16.40
CA SER A 340 -20.97 -0.63 -17.67
C SER A 340 -19.90 -1.72 -17.59
N ASP A 341 -19.33 -1.96 -16.40
CA ASP A 341 -18.27 -2.94 -16.18
C ASP A 341 -18.62 -3.83 -14.99
N ALA A 342 -19.28 -4.96 -15.28
CA ALA A 342 -19.71 -5.93 -14.27
C ALA A 342 -18.53 -6.54 -13.51
N ARG A 343 -17.36 -6.69 -14.15
CA ARG A 343 -16.15 -7.22 -13.49
C ARG A 343 -15.60 -6.21 -12.49
N LEU A 344 -15.64 -4.91 -12.81
CA LEU A 344 -15.25 -3.86 -11.87
C LEU A 344 -16.19 -3.82 -10.67
N LEU A 345 -17.50 -3.91 -10.93
CA LEU A 345 -18.52 -3.95 -9.88
C LEU A 345 -18.25 -5.09 -8.89
N GLU A 346 -18.05 -6.31 -9.42
CA GLU A 346 -17.77 -7.50 -8.62
C GLU A 346 -16.49 -7.33 -7.80
N VAL A 347 -15.37 -6.99 -8.45
CA VAL A 347 -14.08 -6.85 -7.76
C VAL A 347 -14.13 -5.76 -6.69
N ALA A 348 -14.80 -4.64 -6.95
CA ALA A 348 -14.92 -3.55 -5.98
C ALA A 348 -15.69 -3.98 -4.72
N LEU A 349 -16.82 -4.66 -4.88
CA LEU A 349 -17.64 -5.13 -3.76
C LEU A 349 -17.00 -6.32 -3.02
N LEU A 350 -16.23 -7.16 -3.73
CA LEU A 350 -15.43 -8.21 -3.08
C LEU A 350 -14.25 -7.65 -2.28
N ASN A 351 -13.87 -6.38 -2.45
CA ASN A 351 -12.78 -5.72 -1.74
C ASN A 351 -13.24 -4.70 -0.70
N LEU A 352 -14.46 -4.84 -0.16
CA LEU A 352 -14.97 -3.96 0.88
C LEU A 352 -14.16 -4.05 2.18
N GLY A 353 -13.69 -2.90 2.66
CA GLY A 353 -13.04 -2.76 3.96
C GLY A 353 -13.97 -3.09 5.12
N HIS A 354 -13.39 -3.34 6.30
CA HIS A 354 -14.15 -3.57 7.52
C HIS A 354 -14.91 -2.30 7.94
N GLY A 355 -16.20 -2.43 8.29
CA GLY A 355 -17.03 -1.31 8.71
C GLY A 355 -17.57 -0.43 7.59
N GLN A 356 -17.35 -0.81 6.32
CA GLN A 356 -17.80 -0.05 5.14
C GLN A 356 -19.20 -0.44 4.63
N GLY A 357 -20.01 -1.13 5.44
CA GLY A 357 -21.35 -1.57 5.01
C GLY A 357 -22.27 -0.44 4.56
N LYS A 358 -22.26 0.71 5.25
CA LYS A 358 -23.09 1.87 4.87
C LYS A 358 -22.62 2.49 3.55
N GLU A 359 -21.31 2.59 3.36
CA GLU A 359 -20.68 3.11 2.16
C GLU A 359 -20.94 2.20 0.95
N ALA A 360 -20.95 0.88 1.16
CA ALA A 360 -21.28 -0.09 0.13
C ALA A 360 -22.75 0.02 -0.33
N VAL A 361 -23.67 0.18 0.62
CA VAL A 361 -25.10 0.42 0.33
C VAL A 361 -25.30 1.78 -0.34
N ALA A 362 -24.60 2.82 0.09
CA ALA A 362 -24.63 4.14 -0.57
C ALA A 362 -24.14 4.04 -2.02
N PHE A 363 -23.05 3.31 -2.27
CA PHE A 363 -22.58 3.02 -3.62
C PHE A 363 -23.61 2.25 -4.45
N MET A 364 -24.26 1.23 -3.88
CA MET A 364 -25.34 0.53 -4.57
C MET A 364 -26.51 1.45 -4.94
N ASN A 365 -26.85 2.41 -4.07
CA ASN A 365 -27.89 3.42 -4.38
C ASN A 365 -27.52 4.29 -5.60
N LEU A 366 -26.23 4.59 -5.80
CA LEU A 366 -25.77 5.31 -7.00
C LEU A 366 -26.00 4.49 -8.29
N LEU A 367 -26.01 3.15 -8.19
CA LEU A 367 -26.26 2.24 -9.29
C LEU A 367 -27.76 2.07 -9.61
N ALA A 368 -28.68 2.63 -8.81
CA ALA A 368 -30.12 2.47 -9.01
C ALA A 368 -30.64 2.96 -10.37
N ARG A 369 -29.85 3.75 -11.10
CA ARG A 369 -30.15 4.16 -12.49
C ARG A 369 -30.09 3.00 -13.49
N THR A 370 -29.30 1.97 -13.19
CA THR A 370 -29.15 0.76 -13.99
C THR A 370 -29.63 -0.43 -13.17
N GLU A 371 -30.84 -0.90 -13.47
CA GLU A 371 -31.49 -2.02 -12.79
C GLU A 371 -30.57 -3.25 -12.67
N GLN A 372 -29.87 -3.62 -13.73
CA GLN A 372 -28.93 -4.73 -13.73
C GLN A 372 -27.76 -4.54 -12.74
N SER A 373 -27.11 -3.37 -12.74
CA SER A 373 -25.98 -3.09 -11.85
C SER A 373 -26.41 -3.02 -10.39
N PHE A 374 -27.59 -2.45 -10.11
CA PHE A 374 -28.16 -2.44 -8.77
C PHE A 374 -28.41 -3.86 -8.27
N HIS A 375 -29.06 -4.71 -9.08
CA HIS A 375 -29.32 -6.11 -8.69
C HIS A 375 -28.03 -6.89 -8.46
N GLU A 376 -27.04 -6.79 -9.36
CA GLU A 376 -25.78 -7.52 -9.19
C GLU A 376 -25.04 -7.07 -7.92
N ALA A 377 -24.99 -5.75 -7.68
CA ALA A 377 -24.42 -5.20 -6.45
C ALA A 377 -25.12 -5.72 -5.20
N GLY A 378 -26.46 -5.69 -5.22
CA GLY A 378 -27.30 -6.19 -4.14
C GLY A 378 -27.06 -7.67 -3.87
N ARG A 379 -26.94 -8.49 -4.92
CA ARG A 379 -26.66 -9.92 -4.79
C ARG A 379 -25.29 -10.18 -4.18
N ILE A 380 -24.25 -9.46 -4.60
CA ILE A 380 -22.92 -9.60 -3.99
C ILE A 380 -22.98 -9.23 -2.50
N LEU A 381 -23.58 -8.09 -2.16
CA LEU A 381 -23.71 -7.67 -0.75
C LEU A 381 -24.54 -8.64 0.08
N PHE A 382 -25.64 -9.14 -0.47
CA PHE A 382 -26.56 -10.03 0.23
C PHE A 382 -26.03 -11.46 0.35
N HIS A 383 -25.40 -12.02 -0.68
CA HIS A 383 -24.95 -13.42 -0.66
C HIS A 383 -23.56 -13.56 -0.07
N ASP A 384 -22.61 -12.71 -0.47
CA ASP A 384 -21.22 -12.83 -0.04
C ASP A 384 -20.97 -12.13 1.30
N TYR A 385 -21.70 -11.05 1.60
CA TYR A 385 -21.41 -10.19 2.75
C TYR A 385 -22.48 -10.17 3.85
N ALA A 386 -23.65 -10.80 3.70
CA ALA A 386 -24.70 -10.73 4.73
C ALA A 386 -24.36 -11.39 6.08
N ARG A 387 -23.24 -12.12 6.18
CA ARG A 387 -22.72 -12.59 7.47
C ARG A 387 -22.01 -11.50 8.27
N ARG A 388 -21.63 -10.40 7.62
CA ARG A 388 -21.06 -9.23 8.28
C ARG A 388 -22.16 -8.33 8.80
N ASP A 389 -22.14 -8.08 10.11
CA ASP A 389 -23.14 -7.26 10.79
C ASP A 389 -23.25 -5.86 10.17
N ASP A 390 -22.10 -5.22 9.83
CA ASP A 390 -22.10 -3.87 9.26
C ASP A 390 -22.79 -3.78 7.89
N VAL A 391 -22.64 -4.79 7.04
CA VAL A 391 -23.30 -4.87 5.73
C VAL A 391 -24.77 -5.26 5.89
N ARG A 392 -25.07 -6.28 6.71
CA ARG A 392 -26.44 -6.71 6.99
C ARG A 392 -27.28 -5.55 7.52
N ASP A 393 -26.80 -4.87 8.56
CA ASP A 393 -27.54 -3.80 9.21
C ASP A 393 -27.75 -2.61 8.25
N ALA A 394 -26.78 -2.33 7.37
CA ALA A 394 -26.92 -1.29 6.34
C ALA A 394 -27.95 -1.67 5.26
N LEU A 395 -27.96 -2.91 4.80
CA LEU A 395 -28.97 -3.43 3.86
C LEU A 395 -30.37 -3.35 4.48
N GLU A 396 -30.53 -3.82 5.73
CA GLU A 396 -31.80 -3.81 6.46
C GLU A 396 -32.33 -2.39 6.68
N ALA A 397 -31.46 -1.43 6.96
CA ALA A 397 -31.83 -0.03 7.11
C ALA A 397 -32.30 0.61 5.79
N ALA A 398 -31.72 0.21 4.65
CA ALA A 398 -32.02 0.79 3.35
C ALA A 398 -33.23 0.16 2.64
N ALA A 399 -33.53 -1.11 2.89
CA ALA A 399 -34.59 -1.85 2.20
C ALA A 399 -35.98 -1.20 2.26
N PRO A 400 -36.45 -0.60 3.37
CA PRO A 400 -37.73 0.12 3.39
C PRO A 400 -37.77 1.32 2.42
N ALA A 401 -36.65 2.02 2.24
CA ALA A 401 -36.57 3.13 1.28
C ALA A 401 -36.60 2.59 -0.16
N TRP A 402 -35.89 1.51 -0.47
CA TRP A 402 -35.97 0.87 -1.80
C TRP A 402 -37.37 0.38 -2.12
N TRP A 403 -38.07 -0.19 -1.15
CA TRP A 403 -39.46 -0.59 -1.33
C TRP A 403 -40.35 0.58 -1.77
N ARG A 404 -40.21 1.73 -1.11
CA ARG A 404 -41.00 2.92 -1.39
C ARG A 404 -40.59 3.59 -2.71
N ASP A 405 -39.29 3.80 -2.90
CA ASP A 405 -38.75 4.72 -3.89
C ASP A 405 -38.31 4.03 -5.18
N LEU A 406 -38.09 2.70 -5.17
CA LEU A 406 -37.61 1.92 -6.30
C LEU A 406 -38.56 0.75 -6.63
N PRO A 407 -39.71 0.99 -7.30
CA PRO A 407 -40.73 -0.03 -7.56
C PRO A 407 -40.20 -1.29 -8.25
N LYS A 408 -39.25 -1.14 -9.17
CA LYS A 408 -38.61 -2.25 -9.89
C LYS A 408 -37.71 -3.11 -9.00
N GLN A 409 -37.22 -2.55 -7.91
CA GLN A 409 -36.31 -3.21 -6.96
C GLN A 409 -37.05 -3.82 -5.77
N ARG A 410 -38.39 -3.80 -5.78
CA ARG A 410 -39.21 -4.30 -4.65
C ARG A 410 -38.99 -5.77 -4.36
N GLY A 411 -38.72 -6.60 -5.37
CA GLY A 411 -38.40 -8.02 -5.15
C GLY A 411 -37.14 -8.19 -4.30
N PHE A 412 -36.05 -7.50 -4.66
CA PHE A 412 -34.82 -7.52 -3.89
C PHE A 412 -34.97 -6.87 -2.50
N ALA A 413 -35.64 -5.72 -2.40
CA ALA A 413 -35.92 -5.08 -1.11
C ALA A 413 -36.69 -6.02 -0.17
N LEU A 414 -37.66 -6.76 -0.72
CA LEU A 414 -38.42 -7.75 0.01
C LEU A 414 -37.55 -8.91 0.50
N LEU A 415 -36.58 -9.37 -0.30
CA LEU A 415 -35.59 -10.38 0.11
C LEU A 415 -34.72 -9.92 1.29
N VAL A 416 -34.26 -8.67 1.27
CA VAL A 416 -33.47 -8.11 2.37
C VAL A 416 -34.32 -8.02 3.65
N MET A 417 -35.56 -7.54 3.56
CA MET A 417 -36.48 -7.49 4.71
C MET A 417 -36.86 -8.89 5.23
N ALA A 418 -36.96 -9.87 4.33
CA ALA A 418 -37.20 -11.26 4.67
C ALA A 418 -36.11 -11.84 5.55
N ARG A 419 -34.85 -11.53 5.22
CA ARG A 419 -33.67 -12.02 5.92
C ARG A 419 -33.63 -11.61 7.38
N ARG A 420 -34.02 -10.37 7.69
CA ARG A 420 -34.06 -9.83 9.06
C ARG A 420 -34.87 -10.71 10.02
N ASN A 421 -35.93 -11.32 9.51
CA ASN A 421 -36.88 -12.11 10.30
C ASN A 421 -36.67 -13.62 10.17
N GLU A 422 -35.65 -14.07 9.44
CA GLU A 422 -35.52 -15.47 9.05
C GLU A 422 -35.26 -16.41 10.24
N GLN A 423 -34.54 -15.92 11.25
CA GLN A 423 -34.23 -16.69 12.46
C GLN A 423 -35.33 -16.62 13.52
N LEU A 424 -36.39 -15.84 13.28
CA LEU A 424 -37.51 -15.76 14.21
C LEU A 424 -38.29 -17.07 14.18
N HIS A 425 -38.74 -17.52 15.35
CA HIS A 425 -39.74 -18.57 15.43
C HIS A 425 -40.98 -18.16 14.59
N PRO A 426 -41.65 -19.09 13.88
CA PRO A 426 -42.76 -18.78 12.98
C PRO A 426 -43.83 -17.86 13.59
N HIS A 427 -44.15 -18.04 14.87
CA HIS A 427 -45.08 -17.18 15.61
C HIS A 427 -44.66 -15.70 15.66
N TYR A 428 -43.37 -15.41 15.89
CA TYR A 428 -42.87 -14.03 15.91
C TYR A 428 -42.74 -13.45 14.51
N ALA A 429 -42.34 -14.28 13.53
CA ALA A 429 -42.33 -13.87 12.13
C ALA A 429 -43.75 -13.46 11.67
N ASP A 430 -44.78 -14.20 12.05
CA ASP A 430 -46.18 -13.87 11.72
C ASP A 430 -46.61 -12.50 12.25
N GLY A 431 -46.21 -12.15 13.47
CA GLY A 431 -46.46 -10.82 14.04
C GLY A 431 -45.83 -9.69 13.20
N GLN A 432 -44.65 -9.91 12.63
CA GLN A 432 -44.01 -8.96 11.73
C GLN A 432 -44.77 -8.84 10.40
N TRP A 433 -45.03 -9.97 9.73
CA TRP A 433 -45.63 -9.96 8.39
C TRP A 433 -47.12 -9.60 8.39
N THR A 434 -47.82 -9.74 9.51
CA THR A 434 -49.21 -9.26 9.63
C THR A 434 -49.28 -7.73 9.60
N ARG A 435 -48.24 -7.04 10.09
CA ARG A 435 -48.18 -5.56 10.08
C ARG A 435 -47.78 -4.99 8.72
N TRP A 436 -47.29 -5.84 7.81
CA TRP A 436 -46.82 -5.46 6.47
C TRP A 436 -47.76 -4.52 5.73
N THR A 437 -49.05 -4.88 5.67
CA THR A 437 -50.05 -4.11 4.91
C THR A 437 -50.18 -2.67 5.45
N ALA A 438 -50.10 -2.50 6.77
CA ALA A 438 -50.17 -1.19 7.41
C ALA A 438 -48.88 -0.39 7.21
N GLU A 439 -47.71 -1.04 7.27
CA GLU A 439 -46.40 -0.39 7.14
C GLU A 439 -46.07 0.01 5.70
N PHE A 440 -46.46 -0.81 4.72
CA PHE A 440 -46.01 -0.70 3.33
C PHE A 440 -47.13 -0.44 2.32
N GLY A 441 -48.34 -0.12 2.80
CA GLY A 441 -49.44 0.38 1.98
C GLY A 441 -50.16 -0.67 1.14
N GLY A 442 -50.08 -1.95 1.51
CA GLY A 442 -50.78 -3.03 0.81
C GLY A 442 -50.10 -4.40 0.94
N ALA A 443 -50.84 -5.44 0.55
CA ALA A 443 -50.26 -6.77 0.36
C ALA A 443 -49.32 -6.78 -0.85
N VAL A 444 -48.30 -7.66 -0.82
CA VAL A 444 -47.38 -7.87 -1.94
C VAL A 444 -48.15 -8.50 -3.12
N LYS A 445 -48.13 -7.82 -4.26
CA LYS A 445 -48.81 -8.23 -5.49
C LYS A 445 -48.00 -9.27 -6.27
N GLY A 446 -48.64 -9.91 -7.25
CA GLY A 446 -48.05 -10.99 -8.06
C GLY A 446 -46.78 -10.59 -8.80
N ASP A 447 -46.71 -9.38 -9.35
CA ASP A 447 -45.53 -8.83 -10.04
C ASP A 447 -44.31 -8.71 -9.10
N VAL A 448 -44.53 -8.19 -7.88
CA VAL A 448 -43.46 -8.08 -6.87
C VAL A 448 -43.05 -9.45 -6.33
N LEU A 449 -44.01 -10.36 -6.11
CA LEU A 449 -43.72 -11.73 -5.71
C LEU A 449 -42.90 -12.47 -6.78
N ALA A 450 -43.23 -12.29 -8.06
CA ALA A 450 -42.46 -12.85 -9.16
C ALA A 450 -41.01 -12.33 -9.19
N SER A 451 -40.83 -11.01 -9.02
CA SER A 451 -39.50 -10.39 -8.90
C SER A 451 -38.73 -10.91 -7.68
N PHE A 452 -39.38 -11.07 -6.52
CA PHE A 452 -38.77 -11.65 -5.33
C PHE A 452 -38.32 -13.11 -5.56
N LEU A 453 -39.17 -13.95 -6.14
CA LEU A 453 -38.84 -15.35 -6.43
C LEU A 453 -37.71 -15.49 -7.46
N ALA A 454 -37.55 -14.51 -8.35
CA ALA A 454 -36.46 -14.46 -9.33
C ALA A 454 -35.07 -14.25 -8.69
N GLU A 455 -35.00 -13.80 -7.44
CA GLU A 455 -33.73 -13.70 -6.69
C GLU A 455 -33.13 -15.08 -6.35
N GLY A 456 -33.89 -16.17 -6.55
CA GLY A 456 -33.38 -17.53 -6.54
C GLY A 456 -33.85 -18.38 -5.36
N PRO A 457 -33.20 -19.53 -5.12
CA PRO A 457 -33.67 -20.54 -4.15
C PRO A 457 -33.87 -20.00 -2.73
N ARG A 458 -33.08 -18.99 -2.34
CA ARG A 458 -33.18 -18.36 -1.02
C ARG A 458 -34.48 -17.58 -0.84
N ALA A 459 -34.97 -16.91 -1.88
CA ALA A 459 -36.27 -16.25 -1.84
C ALA A 459 -37.40 -17.27 -1.67
N VAL A 460 -37.34 -18.38 -2.42
CA VAL A 460 -38.31 -19.48 -2.33
C VAL A 460 -38.36 -20.07 -0.91
N GLU A 461 -37.20 -20.24 -0.27
CA GLU A 461 -37.07 -20.72 1.10
C GLU A 461 -37.78 -19.81 2.12
N MET A 462 -37.83 -18.50 1.87
CA MET A 462 -38.40 -17.50 2.77
C MET A 462 -39.91 -17.30 2.59
N VAL A 463 -40.48 -17.71 1.46
CA VAL A 463 -41.92 -17.61 1.14
C VAL A 463 -42.83 -18.00 2.32
N PRO A 464 -42.62 -19.14 3.01
CA PRO A 464 -43.56 -19.59 4.04
C PRO A 464 -43.54 -18.73 5.32
N ASN A 465 -42.42 -18.04 5.58
CA ASN A 465 -42.31 -17.09 6.69
C ASN A 465 -43.04 -15.79 6.38
N MET A 466 -43.05 -15.39 5.11
CA MET A 466 -43.63 -14.14 4.62
C MET A 466 -45.09 -14.27 4.18
N TRP A 467 -45.66 -15.47 4.32
CA TRP A 467 -46.93 -15.86 3.68
C TRP A 467 -48.08 -14.88 3.91
N LEU A 468 -48.15 -14.28 5.11
CA LEU A 468 -49.20 -13.33 5.50
C LEU A 468 -49.08 -11.95 4.83
N ALA A 469 -47.92 -11.60 4.26
CA ALA A 469 -47.73 -10.35 3.54
C ALA A 469 -48.19 -10.41 2.07
N PHE A 470 -48.34 -11.62 1.51
CA PHE A 470 -48.67 -11.81 0.11
C PHE A 470 -50.17 -11.68 -0.16
N ALA A 471 -50.54 -11.06 -1.29
CA ALA A 471 -51.92 -11.03 -1.75
C ALA A 471 -52.40 -12.47 -2.00
N LYS A 472 -53.54 -12.83 -1.41
CA LYS A 472 -54.11 -14.17 -1.59
C LYS A 472 -54.72 -14.30 -2.98
N GLY A 473 -54.50 -15.44 -3.63
CA GLY A 473 -55.10 -15.75 -4.93
C GLY A 473 -54.33 -16.82 -5.69
N ALA A 474 -54.95 -17.34 -6.76
CA ALA A 474 -54.36 -18.38 -7.61
C ALA A 474 -53.01 -17.98 -8.19
N GLU A 475 -52.84 -16.70 -8.56
CA GLU A 475 -51.57 -16.17 -9.09
C GLU A 475 -50.39 -16.37 -8.12
N ARG A 476 -50.58 -16.07 -6.82
CA ARG A 476 -49.55 -16.29 -5.78
C ARG A 476 -49.15 -17.76 -5.73
N ASP A 477 -50.15 -18.64 -5.71
CA ASP A 477 -49.94 -20.06 -5.54
C ASP A 477 -49.24 -20.68 -6.75
N GLU A 478 -49.61 -20.26 -7.96
CA GLU A 478 -48.92 -20.66 -9.19
C GLU A 478 -47.48 -20.17 -9.24
N LEU A 479 -47.21 -18.92 -8.86
CA LEU A 479 -45.85 -18.36 -8.83
C LEU A 479 -44.96 -19.15 -7.88
N VAL A 480 -45.43 -19.38 -6.66
CA VAL A 480 -44.68 -20.16 -5.66
C VAL A 480 -44.47 -21.61 -6.14
N ALA A 481 -45.50 -22.26 -6.69
CA ALA A 481 -45.39 -23.62 -7.21
C ALA A 481 -44.35 -23.74 -8.33
N ARG A 482 -44.32 -22.77 -9.27
CA ARG A 482 -43.34 -22.73 -10.37
C ARG A 482 -41.91 -22.56 -9.87
N SER A 483 -41.71 -21.95 -8.70
CA SER A 483 -40.37 -21.70 -8.14
C SER A 483 -39.86 -22.81 -7.21
N LEU A 484 -40.71 -23.75 -6.76
CA LEU A 484 -40.28 -24.87 -5.90
C LEU A 484 -39.11 -25.70 -6.48
N PRO A 485 -39.04 -25.99 -7.79
CA PRO A 485 -37.89 -26.67 -8.39
C PRO A 485 -36.54 -26.01 -8.07
N LEU A 486 -36.46 -24.68 -8.05
CA LEU A 486 -35.22 -23.96 -7.75
C LEU A 486 -34.68 -24.30 -6.35
N LEU A 487 -35.58 -24.43 -5.37
CA LEU A 487 -35.22 -24.81 -4.00
C LEU A 487 -34.73 -26.26 -3.92
N LEU A 488 -35.40 -27.17 -4.64
CA LEU A 488 -35.07 -28.60 -4.66
C LEU A 488 -33.76 -28.89 -5.39
N ASP A 489 -33.53 -28.21 -6.52
CA ASP A 489 -32.30 -28.35 -7.30
C ASP A 489 -31.06 -27.91 -6.50
N ARG A 490 -31.17 -26.81 -5.74
CA ARG A 490 -30.11 -26.36 -4.83
C ARG A 490 -29.78 -27.43 -3.80
N ASP A 491 -30.80 -28.00 -3.17
CA ASP A 491 -30.62 -29.02 -2.13
C ASP A 491 -30.01 -30.31 -2.68
N ARG A 492 -30.44 -30.74 -3.88
CA ARG A 492 -29.85 -31.88 -4.58
C ARG A 492 -28.39 -31.64 -4.91
N ALA A 493 -28.04 -30.48 -5.49
CA ALA A 493 -26.68 -30.13 -5.85
C ALA A 493 -25.76 -30.05 -4.61
N ALA A 494 -26.25 -29.47 -3.51
CA ALA A 494 -25.49 -29.34 -2.27
C ALA A 494 -25.55 -30.59 -1.37
N ARG A 495 -26.37 -31.60 -1.72
CA ARG A 495 -26.66 -32.78 -0.90
C ARG A 495 -27.14 -32.42 0.52
N THR A 496 -28.05 -31.45 0.62
CA THR A 496 -28.62 -30.97 1.89
C THR A 496 -30.13 -31.24 1.98
N SER A 497 -30.73 -30.90 3.12
CA SER A 497 -32.17 -31.04 3.40
C SER A 497 -32.81 -29.70 3.81
N ARG A 498 -32.33 -28.59 3.28
CA ARG A 498 -32.82 -27.24 3.62
C ARG A 498 -34.25 -26.99 3.11
N ALA A 499 -34.73 -27.71 2.11
CA ALA A 499 -36.06 -27.60 1.55
C ALA A 499 -37.15 -28.18 2.47
N THR A 500 -36.80 -29.10 3.37
CA THR A 500 -37.77 -29.80 4.23
C THR A 500 -38.56 -28.85 5.11
N ALA A 501 -37.89 -27.97 5.86
CA ALA A 501 -38.56 -27.05 6.79
C ALA A 501 -39.44 -26.01 6.07
N PRO A 502 -38.98 -25.33 4.99
CA PRO A 502 -39.82 -24.45 4.19
C PRO A 502 -41.04 -25.16 3.59
N LEU A 503 -40.89 -26.37 3.03
CA LEU A 503 -42.02 -27.11 2.45
C LEU A 503 -43.04 -27.53 3.52
N ALA A 504 -42.58 -28.00 4.68
CA ALA A 504 -43.46 -28.32 5.80
C ALA A 504 -44.24 -27.09 6.27
N LEU A 505 -43.57 -25.94 6.43
CA LEU A 505 -44.22 -24.69 6.81
C LEU A 505 -45.19 -24.21 5.73
N LEU A 506 -44.84 -24.30 4.45
CA LEU A 506 -45.71 -23.95 3.34
C LEU A 506 -47.00 -24.78 3.33
N ARG A 507 -46.89 -26.09 3.58
CA ARG A 507 -48.06 -26.98 3.74
C ARG A 507 -48.95 -26.49 4.88
N THR A 508 -48.37 -26.17 6.04
CA THR A 508 -49.11 -25.63 7.19
C THR A 508 -49.84 -24.33 6.84
N ARG A 509 -49.19 -23.41 6.10
CA ARG A 509 -49.81 -22.16 5.64
C ARG A 509 -51.03 -22.39 4.76
N LEU A 510 -50.92 -23.28 3.77
CA LEU A 510 -52.02 -23.59 2.85
C LEU A 510 -53.17 -24.32 3.54
N CYS A 511 -52.85 -25.20 4.49
CA CYS A 511 -53.83 -25.86 5.33
C CYS A 511 -54.60 -24.88 6.21
N ALA A 512 -53.91 -23.91 6.81
CA ALA A 512 -54.55 -22.85 7.60
C ALA A 512 -55.49 -21.97 6.75
N GLU A 513 -55.18 -21.77 5.46
CA GLU A 513 -56.04 -21.07 4.51
C GLU A 513 -57.19 -21.93 3.95
N LYS A 514 -57.20 -23.24 4.23
CA LYS A 514 -58.15 -24.24 3.68
C LYS A 514 -58.20 -24.24 2.14
N SER A 515 -57.09 -23.91 1.48
CA SER A 515 -57.06 -23.81 0.02
C SER A 515 -56.64 -25.13 -0.62
N ALA A 516 -57.63 -25.99 -0.89
CA ALA A 516 -57.40 -27.29 -1.53
C ALA A 516 -56.81 -27.16 -2.94
N ALA A 517 -57.23 -26.15 -3.71
CA ALA A 517 -56.72 -25.89 -5.06
C ALA A 517 -55.22 -25.52 -5.06
N SER A 518 -54.80 -24.69 -4.10
CA SER A 518 -53.41 -24.28 -3.95
C SER A 518 -52.51 -25.45 -3.53
N LEU A 519 -52.98 -26.29 -2.59
CA LEU A 519 -52.29 -27.54 -2.23
C LEU A 519 -52.12 -28.47 -3.44
N ALA A 520 -53.15 -28.64 -4.25
CA ALA A 520 -53.08 -29.44 -5.47
C ALA A 520 -52.08 -28.86 -6.49
N THR A 521 -52.00 -27.53 -6.60
CA THR A 521 -51.04 -26.83 -7.47
C THR A 521 -49.60 -27.09 -7.05
N MET A 522 -49.30 -26.95 -5.75
CA MET A 522 -47.96 -27.23 -5.20
C MET A 522 -47.58 -28.71 -5.38
N ARG A 523 -48.50 -29.63 -5.07
CA ARG A 523 -48.30 -31.07 -5.27
C ARG A 523 -47.98 -31.40 -6.72
N THR A 524 -48.69 -30.82 -7.67
CA THR A 524 -48.45 -31.04 -9.11
C THR A 524 -47.04 -30.62 -9.51
N ALA A 525 -46.53 -29.51 -8.98
CA ALA A 525 -45.17 -29.05 -9.24
C ALA A 525 -44.12 -30.00 -8.64
N LEU A 526 -44.35 -30.47 -7.40
CA LEU A 526 -43.45 -31.42 -6.73
C LEU A 526 -43.45 -32.79 -7.41
N ASP A 527 -44.62 -33.33 -7.77
CA ASP A 527 -44.75 -34.62 -8.46
C ASP A 527 -44.05 -34.59 -9.83
N ARG A 528 -44.14 -33.46 -10.56
CA ARG A 528 -43.39 -33.26 -11.80
C ARG A 528 -41.89 -33.30 -11.54
N TRP A 529 -41.39 -32.53 -10.58
CA TRP A 529 -39.96 -32.48 -10.27
C TRP A 529 -39.43 -33.85 -9.85
N THR A 530 -40.15 -34.61 -9.01
CA THR A 530 -39.75 -35.96 -8.59
C THR A 530 -39.69 -36.93 -9.75
N LYS A 531 -40.64 -36.83 -10.70
CA LYS A 531 -40.63 -37.65 -11.92
C LYS A 531 -39.39 -37.37 -12.77
N ASP A 532 -39.00 -36.10 -12.86
CA ASP A 532 -37.83 -35.67 -13.63
C ASP A 532 -36.50 -35.99 -12.92
N HIS A 533 -36.53 -36.32 -11.63
CA HIS A 533 -35.37 -36.57 -10.77
C HIS A 533 -35.50 -37.83 -9.89
N PRO A 534 -35.59 -39.04 -10.50
CA PRO A 534 -35.78 -40.29 -9.75
C PRO A 534 -34.60 -40.66 -8.84
N ASP A 535 -33.44 -40.06 -9.06
CA ASP A 535 -32.18 -40.25 -8.31
C ASP A 535 -31.99 -39.23 -7.17
N ALA A 536 -32.98 -38.38 -6.90
CA ALA A 536 -32.87 -37.34 -5.88
C ALA A 536 -32.50 -37.95 -4.50
N PRO A 537 -31.60 -37.30 -3.73
CA PRO A 537 -31.21 -37.78 -2.40
C PRO A 537 -32.42 -38.04 -1.50
N SER A 538 -32.32 -39.05 -0.64
CA SER A 538 -33.41 -39.45 0.29
C SER A 538 -33.95 -38.28 1.13
N ALA A 539 -33.08 -37.34 1.50
CA ALA A 539 -33.45 -36.11 2.20
C ALA A 539 -34.47 -35.25 1.44
N VAL A 540 -34.28 -35.06 0.12
CA VAL A 540 -35.19 -34.29 -0.74
C VAL A 540 -36.46 -35.09 -0.98
N SER A 541 -36.34 -36.40 -1.21
CA SER A 541 -37.47 -37.32 -1.39
C SER A 541 -38.40 -37.34 -0.18
N ASN A 542 -37.86 -37.32 1.04
CA ASN A 542 -38.65 -37.26 2.27
C ASN A 542 -39.43 -35.93 2.39
N ALA A 543 -38.80 -34.80 2.03
CA ALA A 543 -39.46 -33.50 2.03
C ALA A 543 -40.65 -33.45 1.06
N VAL A 544 -40.51 -34.09 -0.11
CA VAL A 544 -41.58 -34.20 -1.10
C VAL A 544 -42.67 -35.17 -0.64
N ALA A 545 -42.30 -36.32 -0.08
CA ALA A 545 -43.23 -37.34 0.41
C ALA A 545 -44.17 -36.78 1.50
N ASP A 546 -43.65 -35.97 2.42
CA ASP A 546 -44.47 -35.28 3.42
C ASP A 546 -45.53 -34.37 2.78
N TYR A 547 -45.22 -33.77 1.62
CA TYR A 547 -46.14 -32.91 0.90
C TYR A 547 -47.21 -33.68 0.10
N GLN A 548 -47.00 -34.98 -0.16
CA GLN A 548 -47.94 -35.83 -0.91
C GLN A 548 -49.09 -36.38 -0.07
N LEU A 549 -49.09 -36.16 1.26
CA LEU A 549 -50.17 -36.60 2.13
C LEU A 549 -51.51 -35.96 1.73
N PRO A 550 -52.58 -36.75 1.54
CA PRO A 550 -53.80 -36.31 0.82
C PRO A 550 -54.65 -35.28 1.58
N ARG A 551 -54.40 -35.01 2.87
CA ARG A 551 -55.21 -34.10 3.69
C ARG A 551 -54.38 -33.40 4.76
N CYS A 552 -54.70 -32.13 5.02
CA CYS A 552 -54.31 -31.43 6.23
C CYS A 552 -54.79 -32.23 7.45
N THR A 553 -53.90 -32.62 8.35
CA THR A 553 -54.32 -33.32 9.57
C THR A 553 -55.07 -32.36 10.51
N LYS A 554 -55.92 -32.89 11.38
CA LYS A 554 -56.65 -32.07 12.37
C LYS A 554 -55.71 -31.30 13.30
N GLU A 555 -54.51 -31.83 13.56
CA GLU A 555 -53.46 -31.15 14.35
C GLU A 555 -52.85 -29.98 13.59
N GLN A 556 -52.53 -30.16 12.30
CA GLN A 556 -52.00 -29.07 11.46
C GLN A 556 -52.98 -27.90 11.28
N ALA A 557 -54.27 -28.13 11.49
CA ALA A 557 -55.29 -27.09 11.47
C ALA A 557 -55.45 -26.33 12.81
N ARG A 558 -54.83 -26.81 13.90
CA ARG A 558 -55.01 -26.28 15.27
C ARG A 558 -53.87 -25.39 15.78
N ASP A 559 -52.67 -25.44 15.21
CA ASP A 559 -51.48 -24.69 15.67
C ASP A 559 -51.50 -23.18 15.29
N ARG A 560 -52.61 -22.48 15.57
CA ARG A 560 -52.69 -21.01 15.47
C ARG A 560 -52.83 -20.36 16.83
#